data_AF-A0A2B8A380-F1
#
_entry.id   AF-A0A2B8A380-F1
#
_cell.length_a   1.000
_cell.length_b   1.000
_cell.length_c   1.000
_cell.angle_alpha   90.00
_cell.angle_beta   90.00
_cell.angle_gamma   90.00
#
_symmetry.space_group_name_H-M   'P 1'
#
loop_
_entity.id
_entity.type
_entity.pdbx_description
1 polymer ?
#
loop_
_entity_poly.entity_id
_entity_poly.type
_entity_poly.pdbx_seq_one_letter_code
_entity_poly.pdbx_strand_id
1 'polypeptide(L)'
;MFPIQIRKTLLGATRQCLCIVVGAISLMAVASCEKEKEAKDLTYFLKRMRTIDHLPELENSHTALSSTWDTTGMNADGEGFKNVKGNYNVLLDADGPGCVYRLFTGVLWFLYETRIQVFIDHNESPLYDMEAVKFFDSHNGPFPYPLSFHKTYPGILFPIPYAKHCKIQLVSKCGTKMMNEHKNTNWGNFWQITYATFPPETKVKSLQLPLTSEEKEELEKVCRAWMSAESEPPSPPAAWTIDKTFTISKGKSSEVHFDGSGIINEIRIAVSPNTAAVLQHTRFKIRWDKSRANSVDVPLGYFFGNADYQNEKQFSSLLLGITDKEVYARFPMPFKEGFTIVFENKSQEEITTLHLAISAEKKNSIPADYGYFHARWTEIQLDSAHYDEYPRFGKSPKPFLVLADINNCKGKYVGNLLHVAWPYPDWWGEGDWLIWTDESAFPPRYHGTGTEEYYNSGWCVFDKKAVSGFIAALPANVNVYSFHLNDHFQFQKNLRVAVEVWWLTPGMWRSIHGSTAFWYADKIQDAQSKQELISPRLTHEISANKFKWE
;
A
#
# COMPACT_ATOMS: atom_id res chain seq x y z
N MET A 1 -59.07 -36.81 -60.52
CA MET A 1 -60.40 -36.24 -60.83
C MET A 1 -60.39 -34.78 -60.43
N PHE A 2 -60.44 -33.86 -61.40
CA PHE A 2 -60.96 -32.50 -61.18
C PHE A 2 -62.48 -32.60 -60.82
N PRO A 3 -63.19 -31.58 -60.29
CA PRO A 3 -62.93 -30.15 -60.57
C PRO A 3 -63.42 -29.07 -59.55
N ILE A 4 -63.16 -27.79 -59.89
CA ILE A 4 -64.03 -26.58 -59.77
C ILE A 4 -64.29 -25.98 -58.36
N GLN A 5 -63.95 -24.73 -57.96
CA GLN A 5 -63.96 -23.36 -58.54
C GLN A 5 -65.24 -22.54 -58.16
N ILE A 6 -65.02 -21.21 -57.96
CA ILE A 6 -65.97 -20.05 -58.04
C ILE A 6 -66.47 -19.51 -56.67
N ARG A 7 -65.93 -18.40 -56.12
CA ARG A 7 -66.14 -16.92 -56.36
C ARG A 7 -67.56 -16.39 -56.11
N LYS A 8 -67.70 -15.33 -55.28
CA LYS A 8 -68.45 -14.04 -55.48
C LYS A 8 -68.64 -13.24 -54.16
N THR A 9 -68.02 -12.06 -53.97
CA THR A 9 -68.47 -10.63 -54.16
C THR A 9 -68.99 -10.00 -52.83
N LEU A 10 -68.22 -9.11 -52.17
CA LEU A 10 -68.22 -7.61 -52.16
C LEU A 10 -69.36 -6.90 -51.38
N LEU A 11 -68.95 -6.04 -50.43
CA LEU A 11 -69.57 -4.82 -49.82
C LEU A 11 -69.12 -4.78 -48.33
N GLY A 12 -68.42 -3.82 -47.74
CA GLY A 12 -68.12 -2.42 -48.04
C GLY A 12 -68.58 -1.55 -46.86
N ALA A 13 -67.74 -1.26 -45.86
CA ALA A 13 -67.83 -0.08 -44.95
C ALA A 13 -66.67 0.00 -43.91
N THR A 14 -65.77 0.94 -44.15
CA THR A 14 -65.05 1.86 -43.23
C THR A 14 -65.25 1.75 -41.70
N ARG A 15 -64.14 1.58 -40.95
CA ARG A 15 -63.43 2.58 -40.07
C ARG A 15 -62.80 1.95 -38.80
N GLN A 16 -61.51 2.29 -38.63
CA GLN A 16 -60.74 2.52 -37.40
C GLN A 16 -60.12 1.32 -36.62
N CYS A 17 -58.81 1.19 -36.87
CA CYS A 17 -57.71 1.17 -35.88
C CYS A 17 -57.76 0.18 -34.71
N LEU A 18 -57.01 -0.92 -34.84
CA LEU A 18 -55.85 -1.21 -33.97
C LEU A 18 -55.07 -2.41 -34.54
N CYS A 19 -53.94 -2.18 -35.20
CA CYS A 19 -53.00 -3.26 -35.53
C CYS A 19 -52.12 -3.53 -34.31
N ILE A 20 -52.41 -4.62 -33.59
CA ILE A 20 -51.47 -5.20 -32.62
C ILE A 20 -50.50 -6.07 -33.42
N VAL A 21 -49.28 -5.58 -33.61
CA VAL A 21 -48.16 -6.39 -34.08
C VAL A 21 -47.62 -7.15 -32.87
N VAL A 22 -47.85 -8.46 -32.83
CA VAL A 22 -47.19 -9.37 -31.89
C VAL A 22 -45.77 -9.60 -32.40
N GLY A 23 -44.83 -8.78 -31.91
CA GLY A 23 -43.40 -9.03 -32.05
C GLY A 23 -42.95 -9.96 -30.93
N ALA A 24 -42.57 -11.19 -31.27
CA ALA A 24 -41.91 -12.11 -30.36
C ALA A 24 -40.50 -11.58 -30.04
N ILE A 25 -40.35 -10.93 -28.88
CA ILE A 25 -39.05 -10.62 -28.30
C ILE A 25 -38.65 -11.82 -27.44
N SER A 26 -37.78 -12.66 -28.00
CA SER A 26 -37.05 -13.68 -27.25
C SER A 26 -36.05 -12.98 -26.33
N LEU A 27 -36.48 -12.69 -25.11
CA LEU A 27 -35.58 -12.31 -24.01
C LEU A 27 -34.70 -13.53 -23.68
N MET A 28 -33.52 -13.63 -24.30
CA MET A 28 -32.42 -14.37 -23.71
C MET A 28 -31.98 -13.62 -22.46
N ALA A 29 -32.57 -13.98 -21.32
CA ALA A 29 -32.00 -13.65 -20.03
C ALA A 29 -30.65 -14.36 -19.94
N VAL A 30 -29.56 -13.61 -20.14
CA VAL A 30 -28.23 -14.03 -19.74
C VAL A 30 -28.26 -14.03 -18.22
N ALA A 31 -28.63 -15.16 -17.63
CA ALA A 31 -28.43 -15.40 -16.22
C ALA A 31 -26.91 -15.44 -15.99
N SER A 32 -26.35 -14.28 -15.62
CA SER A 32 -25.07 -14.21 -14.94
C SER A 32 -25.19 -15.11 -13.72
N CYS A 33 -24.54 -16.27 -13.76
CA CYS A 33 -24.35 -17.09 -12.58
C CYS A 33 -23.35 -16.33 -11.69
N GLU A 34 -23.84 -15.35 -10.93
CA GLU A 34 -23.08 -14.76 -9.84
C GLU A 34 -22.79 -15.91 -8.88
N LYS A 35 -21.56 -16.45 -8.93
CA LYS A 35 -21.03 -17.27 -7.85
C LYS A 35 -21.22 -16.45 -6.58
N GLU A 36 -22.07 -16.94 -5.69
CA GLU A 36 -22.27 -16.34 -4.38
C GLU A 36 -20.89 -16.23 -3.72
N LYS A 37 -20.38 -15.01 -3.55
CA LYS A 37 -19.05 -14.80 -2.98
C LYS A 37 -19.07 -15.36 -1.56
N GLU A 38 -18.16 -16.29 -1.28
CA GLU A 38 -17.96 -16.85 0.06
C GLU A 38 -17.68 -15.71 1.06
N ALA A 39 -18.11 -15.89 2.30
CA ALA A 39 -17.91 -14.89 3.34
C ALA A 39 -16.42 -14.70 3.63
N LYS A 40 -15.98 -13.44 3.77
CA LYS A 40 -14.62 -13.11 4.20
C LYS A 40 -14.49 -13.41 5.70
N ASP A 41 -13.86 -14.51 6.05
CA ASP A 41 -13.56 -14.90 7.43
C ASP A 41 -12.09 -14.65 7.80
N LEU A 42 -11.68 -15.03 9.01
CA LEU A 42 -10.30 -14.82 9.45
C LEU A 42 -9.28 -15.54 8.53
N THR A 43 -9.57 -16.76 8.09
CA THR A 43 -8.69 -17.53 7.18
C THR A 43 -8.50 -16.80 5.84
N TYR A 44 -9.56 -16.19 5.30
CA TYR A 44 -9.47 -15.33 4.11
C TYR A 44 -8.43 -14.21 4.29
N PHE A 45 -8.47 -13.50 5.42
CA PHE A 45 -7.54 -12.39 5.69
C PHE A 45 -6.12 -12.91 5.93
N LEU A 46 -5.94 -13.92 6.78
CA LEU A 46 -4.63 -14.50 7.09
C LEU A 46 -3.92 -15.01 5.82
N LYS A 47 -4.64 -15.73 4.95
CA LYS A 47 -4.05 -16.22 3.69
C LYS A 47 -3.50 -15.10 2.82
N ARG A 48 -4.21 -13.98 2.74
CA ARG A 48 -3.78 -12.80 1.97
C ARG A 48 -2.63 -12.02 2.64
N MET A 49 -2.33 -12.26 3.92
CA MET A 49 -1.12 -11.72 4.53
C MET A 49 0.16 -12.43 4.09
N ARG A 50 0.09 -13.67 3.60
CA ARG A 50 1.29 -14.45 3.18
C ARG A 50 1.36 -14.78 1.70
N THR A 51 0.30 -14.50 0.97
CA THR A 51 0.20 -14.71 -0.47
C THR A 51 0.14 -13.36 -1.16
N ILE A 52 0.47 -13.31 -2.45
CA ILE A 52 0.55 -12.05 -3.20
C ILE A 52 -0.29 -12.08 -4.49
N ASP A 53 -0.80 -13.24 -4.90
CA ASP A 53 -1.58 -13.47 -6.14
C ASP A 53 -2.89 -12.68 -6.22
N HIS A 54 -3.39 -12.22 -5.07
CA HIS A 54 -4.59 -11.39 -4.94
C HIS A 54 -4.31 -9.89 -5.10
N LEU A 55 -3.04 -9.45 -5.12
CA LEU A 55 -2.70 -8.03 -5.20
C LEU A 55 -3.28 -7.32 -6.44
N PRO A 56 -3.46 -7.95 -7.62
CA PRO A 56 -4.12 -7.28 -8.74
C PRO A 56 -5.65 -7.15 -8.59
N GLU A 57 -6.30 -7.88 -7.68
CA GLU A 57 -7.76 -7.91 -7.50
C GLU A 57 -8.30 -6.52 -7.08
N LEU A 58 -9.15 -5.92 -7.92
CA LEU A 58 -9.79 -4.62 -7.69
C LEU A 58 -11.18 -4.81 -7.07
N GLU A 59 -11.22 -4.86 -5.75
CA GLU A 59 -12.45 -4.95 -4.98
C GLU A 59 -12.92 -3.59 -4.45
N ASN A 60 -14.17 -3.52 -4.03
CA ASN A 60 -14.70 -2.34 -3.37
C ASN A 60 -14.44 -2.48 -1.87
N SER A 61 -13.60 -1.60 -1.35
CA SER A 61 -13.39 -1.37 0.07
C SER A 61 -12.91 0.06 0.27
N HIS A 62 -12.92 0.53 1.49
CA HIS A 62 -12.40 1.84 1.83
C HIS A 62 -11.60 1.76 3.12
N THR A 63 -10.30 2.04 3.03
CA THR A 63 -9.34 1.99 4.13
C THR A 63 -9.17 3.38 4.74
N ALA A 64 -9.23 3.45 6.06
CA ALA A 64 -9.14 4.69 6.84
C ALA A 64 -8.25 4.50 8.07
N LEU A 65 -7.88 5.62 8.70
CA LEU A 65 -7.12 5.64 9.95
C LEU A 65 -7.88 6.43 11.02
N SER A 66 -8.11 5.80 12.17
CA SER A 66 -8.41 6.53 13.40
C SER A 66 -7.11 6.81 14.14
N SER A 67 -6.76 8.07 14.31
CA SER A 67 -5.51 8.47 14.97
C SER A 67 -5.65 9.73 15.82
N THR A 68 -4.64 9.95 16.66
CA THR A 68 -4.47 11.12 17.54
C THR A 68 -3.84 12.33 16.85
N TRP A 69 -3.83 12.35 15.51
CA TRP A 69 -3.25 13.42 14.69
C TRP A 69 -3.69 14.83 15.12
N ASP A 70 -2.80 15.79 14.93
CA ASP A 70 -2.93 17.17 15.36
C ASP A 70 -3.84 18.00 14.43
N THR A 71 -5.05 18.25 14.91
CA THR A 71 -6.06 19.05 14.19
C THR A 71 -5.74 20.53 14.03
N THR A 72 -4.67 21.03 14.67
CA THR A 72 -4.21 22.41 14.52
C THR A 72 -3.36 22.61 13.27
N GLY A 73 -2.82 21.52 12.69
CA GLY A 73 -1.87 21.56 11.58
C GLY A 73 -0.41 21.72 12.01
N MET A 74 -0.11 21.56 13.30
CA MET A 74 1.25 21.53 13.83
C MET A 74 1.75 20.08 13.92
N ASN A 75 2.31 19.63 15.05
CA ASN A 75 2.96 18.32 15.18
C ASN A 75 2.75 17.70 16.57
N ALA A 76 1.62 18.02 17.21
CA ALA A 76 1.26 17.54 18.55
C ALA A 76 0.41 16.25 18.48
N ASP A 77 0.85 15.27 17.69
CA ASP A 77 0.06 14.11 17.25
C ASP A 77 -0.15 13.02 18.34
N GLY A 78 0.44 13.22 19.51
CA GLY A 78 0.41 12.26 20.62
C GLY A 78 -0.83 12.36 21.52
N GLU A 79 -1.51 13.51 21.54
CA GLU A 79 -2.48 13.84 22.61
C GLU A 79 -3.89 14.13 22.08
N GLY A 80 -4.12 14.04 20.77
CA GLY A 80 -5.38 14.40 20.08
C GLY A 80 -6.55 13.45 20.31
N PHE A 81 -6.87 13.09 21.56
CA PHE A 81 -7.97 12.21 21.91
C PHE A 81 -9.33 12.87 21.73
N LYS A 82 -10.10 12.40 20.74
CA LYS A 82 -11.36 13.04 20.32
C LYS A 82 -12.59 12.60 21.13
N ASN A 83 -12.53 11.45 21.81
CA ASN A 83 -13.72 10.79 22.38
C ASN A 83 -13.54 10.34 23.84
N VAL A 84 -13.08 11.23 24.71
CA VAL A 84 -12.94 10.95 26.16
C VAL A 84 -14.24 11.26 26.91
N LYS A 85 -14.76 10.30 27.67
CA LYS A 85 -15.96 10.44 28.52
C LYS A 85 -15.73 9.75 29.86
N GLY A 86 -15.44 10.54 30.90
CA GLY A 86 -15.17 10.01 32.24
C GLY A 86 -13.94 9.09 32.23
N ASN A 87 -14.16 7.81 32.48
CA ASN A 87 -13.12 6.78 32.50
C ASN A 87 -13.06 5.94 31.21
N TYR A 88 -13.67 6.42 30.13
CA TYR A 88 -13.63 5.81 28.80
C TYR A 88 -12.98 6.73 27.77
N ASN A 89 -12.27 6.14 26.81
CA ASN A 89 -11.80 6.82 25.61
C ASN A 89 -12.00 5.92 24.39
N VAL A 90 -12.84 6.36 23.44
CA VAL A 90 -13.17 5.57 22.25
C VAL A 90 -12.17 5.88 21.13
N LEU A 91 -11.34 4.89 20.79
CA LEU A 91 -10.30 5.01 19.77
C LEU A 91 -10.83 4.69 18.37
N LEU A 92 -11.80 3.79 18.25
CA LEU A 92 -12.47 3.45 16.99
C LEU A 92 -13.95 3.19 17.27
N ASP A 93 -14.81 3.66 16.38
CA ASP A 93 -16.25 3.39 16.34
C ASP A 93 -16.67 3.36 14.86
N ALA A 94 -16.73 2.16 14.27
CA ALA A 94 -16.89 1.97 12.82
C ALA A 94 -18.04 1.01 12.50
N ASP A 95 -19.03 1.51 11.75
CA ASP A 95 -20.19 0.76 11.28
C ASP A 95 -19.92 0.01 9.97
N GLY A 96 -20.70 -1.06 9.77
CA GLY A 96 -20.70 -1.89 8.57
C GLY A 96 -19.77 -3.11 8.65
N PRO A 97 -19.81 -3.99 7.63
CA PRO A 97 -18.84 -5.06 7.51
C PRO A 97 -17.44 -4.49 7.26
N GLY A 98 -16.44 -5.00 7.96
CA GLY A 98 -15.08 -4.46 7.91
C GLY A 98 -14.02 -5.35 8.52
N CYS A 99 -12.79 -4.83 8.56
CA CYS A 99 -11.67 -5.46 9.24
C CYS A 99 -10.72 -4.40 9.80
N VAL A 100 -10.29 -4.56 11.05
CA VAL A 100 -9.16 -3.78 11.60
C VAL A 100 -7.88 -4.52 11.22
N TYR A 101 -6.93 -3.82 10.62
CA TYR A 101 -5.67 -4.41 10.13
C TYR A 101 -4.47 -4.06 11.00
N ARG A 102 -4.53 -2.92 11.69
CA ARG A 102 -3.38 -2.39 12.41
C ARG A 102 -3.83 -1.62 13.64
N LEU A 103 -3.18 -1.88 14.77
CA LEU A 103 -3.27 -1.07 15.99
C LEU A 103 -1.87 -0.72 16.46
N PHE A 104 -1.61 0.56 16.63
CA PHE A 104 -0.32 1.11 17.02
C PHE A 104 -0.52 2.16 18.11
N THR A 105 0.43 2.21 19.04
CA THR A 105 0.50 3.23 20.10
C THR A 105 1.95 3.38 20.52
N GLY A 106 2.32 4.53 21.09
CA GLY A 106 3.68 4.79 21.54
C GLY A 106 4.02 4.11 22.85
N VAL A 107 3.95 4.86 23.93
CA VAL A 107 4.52 4.46 25.21
C VAL A 107 3.57 3.55 25.98
N LEU A 108 3.89 2.25 26.10
CA LEU A 108 3.03 1.30 26.83
C LEU A 108 2.90 1.60 28.32
N TRP A 109 3.92 2.15 28.98
CA TRP A 109 3.80 2.42 30.42
C TRP A 109 2.81 3.55 30.73
N PHE A 110 2.45 4.39 29.76
CA PHE A 110 1.32 5.31 29.92
C PHE A 110 -0.02 4.57 29.96
N LEU A 111 -0.07 3.31 29.52
CA LEU A 111 -1.27 2.47 29.57
C LEU A 111 -1.32 1.57 30.82
N TYR A 112 -0.44 1.77 31.81
CA TYR A 112 -0.59 1.08 33.09
C TYR A 112 -1.93 1.44 33.74
N GLU A 113 -2.59 0.44 34.33
CA GLU A 113 -3.96 0.54 34.88
C GLU A 113 -5.07 0.85 33.86
N THR A 114 -4.74 0.87 32.58
CA THR A 114 -5.71 1.03 31.49
C THR A 114 -5.98 -0.32 30.83
N ARG A 115 -7.27 -0.59 30.62
CA ARG A 115 -7.75 -1.76 29.88
C ARG A 115 -8.09 -1.35 28.46
N ILE A 116 -7.87 -2.24 27.51
CA ILE A 116 -8.41 -2.12 26.16
C ILE A 116 -9.59 -3.08 26.03
N GLN A 117 -10.67 -2.57 25.44
CA GLN A 117 -11.87 -3.33 25.13
C GLN A 117 -12.15 -3.27 23.62
N VAL A 118 -12.35 -4.43 23.01
CA VAL A 118 -12.72 -4.57 21.60
C VAL A 118 -14.10 -5.20 21.51
N PHE A 119 -15.08 -4.46 21.01
CA PHE A 119 -16.45 -4.91 20.78
C PHE A 119 -16.65 -5.13 19.29
N ILE A 120 -17.31 -6.23 18.93
CA ILE A 120 -17.69 -6.54 17.55
C ILE A 120 -19.19 -6.79 17.48
N ASP A 121 -19.79 -6.41 16.35
CA ASP A 121 -21.19 -6.64 16.00
C ASP A 121 -22.23 -6.14 17.00
N HIS A 122 -21.93 -5.02 17.67
CA HIS A 122 -22.75 -4.43 18.74
C HIS A 122 -23.02 -5.37 19.93
N ASN A 123 -22.20 -6.40 20.12
CA ASN A 123 -22.30 -7.25 21.30
C ASN A 123 -22.08 -6.43 22.57
N GLU A 124 -22.88 -6.71 23.61
CA GLU A 124 -22.75 -6.04 24.92
C GLU A 124 -21.44 -6.42 25.64
N SER A 125 -20.98 -7.65 25.44
CA SER A 125 -19.71 -8.13 25.98
C SER A 125 -18.59 -7.95 24.96
N PRO A 126 -17.42 -7.43 25.36
CA PRO A 126 -16.28 -7.27 24.48
C PRO A 126 -15.65 -8.64 24.13
N LEU A 127 -15.13 -8.77 22.91
CA LEU A 127 -14.34 -9.92 22.46
C LEU A 127 -12.99 -9.98 23.20
N TYR A 128 -12.37 -8.82 23.39
CA TYR A 128 -11.17 -8.65 24.21
C TYR A 128 -11.45 -7.65 25.31
N ASP A 129 -11.14 -8.01 26.55
CA ASP A 129 -11.13 -7.10 27.70
C ASP A 129 -9.97 -7.45 28.62
N MET A 130 -8.88 -6.72 28.49
CA MET A 130 -7.63 -6.99 29.21
C MET A 130 -6.81 -5.72 29.41
N GLU A 131 -5.77 -5.81 30.23
CA GLU A 131 -4.79 -4.72 30.38
C GLU A 131 -4.16 -4.41 29.02
N ALA A 132 -4.14 -3.12 28.64
CA ALA A 132 -3.63 -2.70 27.33
C ALA A 132 -2.16 -3.11 27.15
N VAL A 133 -1.34 -3.02 28.20
CA VAL A 133 0.05 -3.49 28.18
C VAL A 133 0.18 -4.99 27.85
N LYS A 134 -0.77 -5.83 28.28
CA LYS A 134 -0.80 -7.27 27.95
C LYS A 134 -1.37 -7.53 26.56
N PHE A 135 -2.29 -6.68 26.09
CA PHE A 135 -2.84 -6.81 24.74
C PHE A 135 -1.77 -6.62 23.66
N PHE A 136 -0.82 -5.72 23.90
CA PHE A 136 0.31 -5.51 23.01
C PHE A 136 1.47 -6.50 23.24
N ASP A 137 1.55 -7.25 24.34
CA ASP A 137 2.67 -8.16 24.64
C ASP A 137 2.85 -9.21 23.52
N SER A 138 3.99 -9.21 22.83
CA SER A 138 4.29 -10.12 21.72
C SER A 138 4.65 -11.55 22.13
N HIS A 139 4.83 -11.82 23.42
CA HIS A 139 5.21 -13.12 23.98
C HIS A 139 4.05 -13.78 24.71
N ASN A 140 3.36 -13.04 25.57
CA ASN A 140 2.29 -13.56 26.43
C ASN A 140 0.90 -13.01 26.09
N GLY A 141 0.82 -12.08 25.13
CA GLY A 141 -0.43 -11.48 24.69
C GLY A 141 -1.25 -12.37 23.75
N PRO A 142 -2.37 -11.85 23.25
CA PRO A 142 -3.31 -12.62 22.44
C PRO A 142 -2.84 -12.87 21.00
N PHE A 143 -1.78 -12.19 20.53
CA PHE A 143 -1.32 -12.26 19.15
C PHE A 143 0.17 -12.66 19.09
N PRO A 144 0.55 -13.57 18.18
CA PRO A 144 1.93 -14.03 18.08
C PRO A 144 2.83 -13.05 17.30
N TYR A 145 4.12 -13.04 17.61
CA TYR A 145 5.15 -12.52 16.69
C TYR A 145 5.13 -13.27 15.33
N PRO A 146 5.33 -12.61 14.17
CA PRO A 146 5.62 -11.20 13.96
C PRO A 146 4.38 -10.31 13.78
N LEU A 147 3.16 -10.80 14.07
CA LEU A 147 1.93 -10.00 13.99
C LEU A 147 1.68 -9.15 15.23
N SER A 148 2.43 -9.38 16.30
CA SER A 148 2.61 -8.47 17.44
C SER A 148 4.09 -8.26 17.70
N PHE A 149 4.51 -7.02 17.94
CA PHE A 149 5.91 -6.67 18.17
C PHE A 149 6.05 -5.38 18.97
N HIS A 150 7.16 -5.26 19.70
CA HIS A 150 7.59 -4.06 20.43
C HIS A 150 8.94 -3.53 19.94
N LYS A 151 9.35 -3.85 18.69
CA LYS A 151 10.69 -3.56 18.17
C LYS A 151 11.07 -2.09 18.39
N THR A 152 10.43 -1.18 17.66
CA THR A 152 10.62 0.28 17.76
C THR A 152 9.38 0.95 18.35
N TYR A 153 8.19 0.42 18.01
CA TYR A 153 6.90 0.79 18.56
C TYR A 153 6.06 -0.47 18.85
N PRO A 154 5.18 -0.46 19.87
CA PRO A 154 4.14 -1.46 20.04
C PRO A 154 3.15 -1.47 18.87
N GLY A 155 3.09 -2.58 18.16
CA GLY A 155 2.24 -2.75 17.00
C GLY A 155 1.57 -4.12 16.94
N ILE A 156 0.32 -4.13 16.48
CA ILE A 156 -0.44 -5.33 16.16
C ILE A 156 -0.89 -5.23 14.71
N LEU A 157 -0.61 -6.26 13.92
CA LEU A 157 -0.98 -6.42 12.51
C LEU A 157 -1.97 -7.58 12.29
N PHE A 158 -2.48 -8.17 13.38
CA PHE A 158 -3.46 -9.26 13.31
C PHE A 158 -4.84 -8.72 12.83
N PRO A 159 -5.45 -9.35 11.80
CA PRO A 159 -6.73 -8.90 11.27
C PRO A 159 -7.88 -9.22 12.22
N ILE A 160 -8.71 -8.22 12.54
CA ILE A 160 -9.93 -8.37 13.34
C ILE A 160 -11.14 -8.10 12.44
N PRO A 161 -11.67 -9.13 11.73
CA PRO A 161 -12.88 -8.98 10.93
C PRO A 161 -14.15 -8.83 11.77
N TYR A 162 -15.11 -8.05 11.28
CA TYR A 162 -16.41 -7.81 11.89
C TYR A 162 -17.49 -7.64 10.82
N ALA A 163 -18.70 -8.15 11.09
CA ALA A 163 -19.78 -8.21 10.12
C ALA A 163 -20.67 -6.96 10.14
N LYS A 164 -20.80 -6.31 11.30
CA LYS A 164 -21.74 -5.19 11.49
C LYS A 164 -21.11 -3.95 12.06
N HIS A 165 -20.17 -4.09 13.01
CA HIS A 165 -19.62 -2.95 13.75
C HIS A 165 -18.35 -3.35 14.49
N CYS A 166 -17.43 -2.40 14.65
CA CYS A 166 -16.29 -2.52 15.54
C CYS A 166 -16.14 -1.26 16.40
N LYS A 167 -16.03 -1.45 17.71
CA LYS A 167 -15.65 -0.39 18.65
C LYS A 167 -14.45 -0.82 19.47
N ILE A 168 -13.43 0.03 19.48
CA ILE A 168 -12.23 -0.15 20.29
C ILE A 168 -12.16 1.03 21.26
N GLN A 169 -12.10 0.73 22.55
CA GLN A 169 -12.04 1.76 23.59
C GLN A 169 -11.03 1.39 24.67
N LEU A 170 -10.53 2.42 25.34
CA LEU A 170 -9.76 2.30 26.57
C LEU A 170 -10.67 2.54 27.77
N VAL A 171 -10.42 1.80 28.85
CA VAL A 171 -11.06 1.98 30.14
C VAL A 171 -9.99 2.17 31.20
N SER A 172 -9.91 3.37 31.76
CA SER A 172 -8.95 3.68 32.81
C SER A 172 -9.54 3.45 34.20
N LYS A 173 -8.77 2.86 35.13
CA LYS A 173 -9.14 2.79 36.55
C LYS A 173 -9.07 4.14 37.26
N CYS A 174 -8.21 5.05 36.81
CA CYS A 174 -7.93 6.32 37.46
C CYS A 174 -8.55 7.54 36.75
N GLY A 175 -9.34 7.34 35.68
CA GLY A 175 -10.00 8.41 34.92
C GLY A 175 -8.98 9.30 34.19
N THR A 176 -9.26 10.58 33.96
CA THR A 176 -8.31 11.49 33.27
C THR A 176 -7.16 11.99 34.16
N LYS A 177 -6.71 11.22 35.16
CA LYS A 177 -5.57 11.62 35.99
C LYS A 177 -4.30 11.66 35.14
N MET A 178 -3.72 12.84 35.02
CA MET A 178 -2.42 13.06 34.37
C MET A 178 -1.33 12.38 35.19
N MET A 179 -0.48 11.59 34.55
CA MET A 179 0.73 11.08 35.18
C MET A 179 1.82 12.15 35.14
N ASN A 180 1.90 12.94 36.22
CA ASN A 180 2.95 13.90 36.54
C ASN A 180 3.27 14.96 35.46
N GLU A 181 4.30 15.75 35.75
CA GLU A 181 4.70 17.06 35.20
C GLU A 181 4.86 17.13 33.65
N HIS A 182 4.69 16.00 32.96
CA HIS A 182 4.83 15.83 31.51
C HIS A 182 3.50 15.75 30.73
N LYS A 183 2.34 16.03 31.35
CA LYS A 183 1.02 16.00 30.68
C LYS A 183 0.64 14.68 29.99
N ASN A 184 1.20 13.55 30.40
CA ASN A 184 0.83 12.25 29.81
C ASN A 184 -0.46 11.72 30.48
N THR A 185 -1.45 11.36 29.67
CA THR A 185 -2.69 10.72 30.14
C THR A 185 -2.50 9.21 30.23
N ASN A 186 -3.33 8.53 31.01
CA ASN A 186 -3.39 7.07 30.99
C ASN A 186 -4.05 6.48 29.72
N TRP A 187 -4.33 7.34 28.74
CA TRP A 187 -4.81 6.93 27.43
C TRP A 187 -3.68 6.58 26.47
N GLY A 188 -2.41 6.67 26.88
CA GLY A 188 -1.27 6.46 26.00
C GLY A 188 -0.99 7.69 25.12
N ASN A 189 -0.31 7.47 24.01
CA ASN A 189 -0.01 8.49 23.01
C ASN A 189 0.15 7.86 21.61
N PHE A 190 0.08 8.71 20.58
CA PHE A 190 0.34 8.36 19.17
C PHE A 190 -0.46 7.15 18.69
N TRP A 191 -1.77 7.15 18.98
CA TRP A 191 -2.63 6.04 18.56
C TRP A 191 -2.87 6.10 17.06
N GLN A 192 -2.81 4.93 16.44
CA GLN A 192 -3.16 4.71 15.05
C GLN A 192 -3.89 3.37 14.91
N ILE A 193 -5.11 3.40 14.37
CA ILE A 193 -5.91 2.21 14.09
C ILE A 193 -6.32 2.22 12.62
N THR A 194 -5.68 1.38 11.81
CA THR A 194 -6.02 1.22 10.38
C THR A 194 -7.11 0.18 10.24
N TYR A 195 -8.19 0.53 9.55
CA TYR A 195 -9.31 -0.37 9.29
C TYR A 195 -9.84 -0.16 7.88
N ALA A 196 -10.46 -1.20 7.33
CA ALA A 196 -11.25 -1.10 6.11
C ALA A 196 -12.72 -1.36 6.37
N THR A 197 -13.55 -0.62 5.63
CA THR A 197 -14.99 -0.84 5.52
C THR A 197 -15.29 -1.43 4.14
N PHE A 198 -16.22 -2.38 4.10
CA PHE A 198 -16.69 -3.01 2.87
C PHE A 198 -18.10 -2.52 2.53
N PRO A 199 -18.54 -2.66 1.27
CA PRO A 199 -19.93 -2.44 0.90
C PRO A 199 -20.89 -3.24 1.80
N PRO A 200 -22.07 -2.70 2.17
CA PRO A 200 -22.98 -3.35 3.12
C PRO A 200 -23.40 -4.78 2.77
N GLU A 201 -23.40 -5.13 1.48
CA GLU A 201 -23.70 -6.47 0.97
C GLU A 201 -22.55 -7.48 1.13
N THR A 202 -21.36 -7.00 1.49
CA THR A 202 -20.19 -7.86 1.67
C THR A 202 -20.38 -8.74 2.90
N LYS A 203 -20.47 -10.06 2.66
CA LYS A 203 -20.51 -11.04 3.75
C LYS A 203 -19.13 -11.12 4.41
N VAL A 204 -19.03 -10.66 5.65
CA VAL A 204 -17.86 -10.83 6.52
C VAL A 204 -18.27 -11.71 7.70
N LYS A 205 -17.42 -12.67 8.08
CA LYS A 205 -17.60 -13.45 9.29
C LYS A 205 -16.72 -12.84 10.39
N SER A 206 -17.36 -12.39 11.45
CA SER A 206 -16.68 -11.75 12.58
C SER A 206 -15.73 -12.71 13.30
N LEU A 207 -14.65 -12.15 13.84
CA LEU A 207 -13.70 -12.89 14.65
C LEU A 207 -14.39 -13.55 15.84
N GLN A 208 -14.10 -14.82 16.08
CA GLN A 208 -14.58 -15.56 17.25
C GLN A 208 -13.41 -16.17 18.00
N LEU A 209 -13.52 -16.24 19.33
CA LEU A 209 -12.54 -16.88 20.19
C LEU A 209 -13.19 -18.03 20.98
N PRO A 210 -12.45 -19.13 21.22
CA PRO A 210 -11.09 -19.41 20.75
C PRO A 210 -11.03 -19.67 19.24
N LEU A 211 -9.88 -19.42 18.62
CA LEU A 211 -9.65 -19.73 17.21
C LEU A 211 -9.81 -21.23 16.94
N THR A 212 -10.40 -21.55 15.79
CA THR A 212 -10.49 -22.92 15.26
C THR A 212 -9.10 -23.47 14.92
N SER A 213 -9.00 -24.80 14.72
CA SER A 213 -7.74 -25.43 14.32
C SER A 213 -7.24 -24.94 12.97
N GLU A 214 -8.15 -24.69 12.02
CA GLU A 214 -7.82 -24.17 10.69
C GLU A 214 -7.26 -22.74 10.74
N GLU A 215 -7.92 -21.86 11.50
CA GLU A 215 -7.46 -20.48 11.70
C GLU A 215 -6.08 -20.43 12.38
N LYS A 216 -5.84 -21.31 13.36
CA LYS A 216 -4.51 -21.44 14.01
C LYS A 216 -3.44 -21.90 13.02
N GLU A 217 -3.74 -22.90 12.21
CA GLU A 217 -2.80 -23.42 11.21
C GLU A 217 -2.46 -22.34 10.17
N GLU A 218 -3.45 -21.59 9.70
CA GLU A 218 -3.22 -20.50 8.74
C GLU A 218 -2.44 -19.35 9.38
N LEU A 219 -2.73 -18.99 10.63
CA LEU A 219 -1.96 -18.00 11.40
C LEU A 219 -0.49 -18.39 11.51
N GLU A 220 -0.19 -19.66 11.83
CA GLU A 220 1.19 -20.14 11.87
C GLU A 220 1.90 -20.06 10.51
N LYS A 221 1.17 -20.34 9.40
CA LYS A 221 1.73 -20.18 8.05
C LYS A 221 2.08 -18.73 7.76
N VAL A 222 1.26 -17.77 8.22
CA VAL A 222 1.58 -16.33 8.09
C VAL A 222 2.86 -16.01 8.86
N CYS A 223 2.94 -16.39 10.13
CA CYS A 223 4.12 -16.12 10.95
C CYS A 223 5.40 -16.68 10.31
N ARG A 224 5.37 -17.94 9.85
CA ARG A 224 6.51 -18.57 9.16
C ARG A 224 6.90 -17.83 7.88
N ALA A 225 5.92 -17.47 7.05
CA ALA A 225 6.17 -16.76 5.80
C ALA A 225 6.81 -15.39 6.04
N TRP A 226 6.35 -14.64 7.05
CA TRP A 226 6.87 -13.31 7.36
C TRP A 226 8.28 -13.38 7.94
N MET A 227 8.54 -14.29 8.88
CA MET A 227 9.90 -14.50 9.42
C MET A 227 10.90 -14.94 8.34
N SER A 228 10.46 -15.80 7.41
CA SER A 228 11.29 -16.20 6.26
C SER A 228 11.57 -15.02 5.33
N ALA A 229 10.56 -14.20 4.99
CA ALA A 229 10.72 -13.04 4.12
C ALA A 229 11.67 -11.98 4.71
N GLU A 230 11.71 -11.82 6.04
CA GLU A 230 12.63 -10.92 6.74
C GLU A 230 14.10 -11.37 6.66
N SER A 231 14.34 -12.67 6.45
CA SER A 231 15.63 -13.30 6.68
C SER A 231 16.30 -13.79 5.40
N GLU A 232 15.51 -14.24 4.41
CA GLU A 232 16.02 -14.93 3.23
C GLU A 232 15.33 -14.41 1.96
N PRO A 233 16.07 -14.26 0.84
CA PRO A 233 15.45 -14.02 -0.46
C PRO A 233 14.65 -15.25 -0.90
N PRO A 234 13.56 -15.06 -1.66
CA PRO A 234 12.80 -16.18 -2.21
C PRO A 234 13.69 -17.02 -3.12
N SER A 235 13.47 -18.34 -3.12
CA SER A 235 14.13 -19.22 -4.09
C SER A 235 13.70 -18.86 -5.52
N PRO A 236 14.64 -18.84 -6.48
CA PRO A 236 14.29 -18.72 -7.89
C PRO A 236 13.31 -19.82 -8.34
N PRO A 237 12.49 -19.59 -9.38
CA PRO A 237 11.68 -20.64 -9.97
C PRO A 237 12.56 -21.73 -10.59
N ALA A 238 11.98 -22.92 -10.80
CA ALA A 238 12.67 -24.02 -11.46
C ALA A 238 13.09 -23.70 -12.91
N ALA A 239 12.37 -22.79 -13.57
CA ALA A 239 12.69 -22.32 -14.91
C ALA A 239 12.22 -20.87 -15.09
N TRP A 240 13.00 -20.09 -15.84
CA TRP A 240 12.65 -18.73 -16.25
C TRP A 240 11.86 -18.75 -17.56
N THR A 241 10.82 -17.93 -17.65
CA THR A 241 10.07 -17.70 -18.90
C THR A 241 10.89 -16.86 -19.87
N ILE A 242 11.62 -15.88 -19.35
CA ILE A 242 12.56 -15.04 -20.09
C ILE A 242 13.86 -14.99 -19.30
N ASP A 243 14.97 -15.20 -19.99
CA ASP A 243 16.32 -15.07 -19.46
C ASP A 243 17.19 -14.42 -20.56
N LYS A 244 17.61 -13.17 -20.34
CA LYS A 244 18.30 -12.35 -21.34
C LYS A 244 19.39 -11.50 -20.72
N THR A 245 20.46 -11.30 -21.47
CA THR A 245 21.55 -10.38 -21.12
C THR A 245 21.73 -9.34 -22.22
N PHE A 246 21.94 -8.08 -21.82
CA PHE A 246 22.17 -6.96 -22.72
C PHE A 246 23.47 -6.24 -22.39
N THR A 247 24.08 -5.66 -23.42
CA THR A 247 25.01 -4.53 -23.29
C THR A 247 24.26 -3.30 -23.81
N ILE A 248 24.27 -2.21 -23.05
CA ILE A 248 23.51 -0.99 -23.37
C ILE A 248 24.46 0.22 -23.29
N SER A 249 24.91 0.67 -24.46
CA SER A 249 25.73 1.89 -24.57
C SER A 249 24.96 3.13 -24.10
N LYS A 250 25.71 4.17 -23.74
CA LYS A 250 25.17 5.49 -23.34
C LYS A 250 24.11 6.00 -24.31
N GLY A 251 22.96 6.42 -23.77
CA GLY A 251 21.84 6.99 -24.53
C GLY A 251 21.10 5.99 -25.42
N LYS A 252 21.39 4.69 -25.30
CA LYS A 252 20.69 3.62 -26.03
C LYS A 252 19.70 2.89 -25.14
N SER A 253 18.85 2.09 -25.77
CA SER A 253 17.86 1.26 -25.11
C SER A 253 17.88 -0.16 -25.63
N SER A 254 17.55 -1.11 -24.74
CA SER A 254 17.25 -2.50 -25.08
C SER A 254 15.86 -2.84 -24.58
N GLU A 255 15.16 -3.72 -25.30
CA GLU A 255 13.81 -4.14 -24.94
C GLU A 255 13.61 -5.64 -25.10
N VAL A 256 12.67 -6.18 -24.32
CA VAL A 256 12.15 -7.54 -24.45
C VAL A 256 10.65 -7.46 -24.63
N HIS A 257 10.15 -8.23 -25.59
CA HIS A 257 8.73 -8.38 -25.84
C HIS A 257 8.29 -9.81 -25.52
N PHE A 258 7.06 -9.94 -25.03
CA PHE A 258 6.40 -11.21 -24.80
C PHE A 258 4.93 -11.11 -25.22
N ASP A 259 4.49 -12.04 -26.08
CA ASP A 259 3.12 -12.15 -26.57
C ASP A 259 2.27 -13.12 -25.75
N GLY A 260 0.98 -12.86 -25.69
CA GLY A 260 -0.03 -13.72 -25.08
C GLY A 260 -0.60 -13.16 -23.78
N SER A 261 -1.31 -13.98 -23.03
CA SER A 261 -1.91 -13.59 -21.74
C SER A 261 -1.26 -14.33 -20.58
N GLY A 262 -1.12 -13.66 -19.44
CA GLY A 262 -0.52 -14.25 -18.26
C GLY A 262 -0.33 -13.27 -17.10
N ILE A 263 0.42 -13.71 -16.10
CA ILE A 263 0.80 -12.94 -14.94
C ILE A 263 2.30 -13.09 -14.76
N ILE A 264 3.04 -11.96 -14.78
CA ILE A 264 4.43 -11.95 -14.32
C ILE A 264 4.39 -12.15 -12.80
N ASN A 265 5.05 -13.17 -12.29
CA ASN A 265 5.12 -13.47 -10.86
C ASN A 265 6.42 -12.99 -10.21
N GLU A 266 7.47 -12.86 -11.01
CA GLU A 266 8.79 -12.45 -10.53
C GLU A 266 9.64 -11.86 -11.64
N ILE A 267 10.35 -10.79 -11.34
CA ILE A 267 11.38 -10.17 -12.17
C ILE A 267 12.66 -10.12 -11.33
N ARG A 268 13.78 -10.56 -11.91
CA ARG A 268 15.11 -10.39 -11.34
C ARG A 268 16.03 -9.68 -12.32
N ILE A 269 16.86 -8.78 -11.78
CA ILE A 269 17.75 -7.94 -12.58
C ILE A 269 19.12 -7.90 -11.92
N ALA A 270 20.17 -8.16 -12.69
CA ALA A 270 21.55 -7.85 -12.32
C ALA A 270 22.13 -6.85 -13.32
N VAL A 271 22.89 -5.87 -12.84
CA VAL A 271 23.46 -4.80 -13.68
C VAL A 271 24.94 -4.60 -13.37
N SER A 272 25.75 -4.37 -14.41
CA SER A 272 27.16 -4.05 -14.33
C SER A 272 27.53 -3.00 -15.39
N PRO A 273 28.28 -1.93 -15.02
CA PRO A 273 28.71 -1.64 -13.65
C PRO A 273 27.52 -1.22 -12.77
N ASN A 274 27.57 -1.61 -11.50
CA ASN A 274 26.51 -1.33 -10.52
C ASN A 274 26.81 -0.04 -9.74
N THR A 275 26.91 1.08 -10.47
CA THR A 275 27.22 2.40 -9.90
C THR A 275 25.95 3.21 -9.65
N ALA A 276 26.00 4.18 -8.73
CA ALA A 276 24.89 5.11 -8.52
C ALA A 276 24.49 5.83 -9.82
N ALA A 277 25.46 6.19 -10.67
CA ALA A 277 25.19 6.81 -11.97
C ALA A 277 24.37 5.88 -12.90
N VAL A 278 24.68 4.58 -12.96
CA VAL A 278 23.89 3.62 -13.73
C VAL A 278 22.50 3.43 -13.11
N LEU A 279 22.41 3.24 -11.80
CA LEU A 279 21.15 2.95 -11.10
C LEU A 279 20.17 4.13 -11.10
N GLN A 280 20.66 5.36 -10.89
CA GLN A 280 19.84 6.57 -10.85
C GLN A 280 19.38 7.06 -12.24
N HIS A 281 20.05 6.62 -13.32
CA HIS A 281 19.79 7.12 -14.67
C HIS A 281 19.34 6.07 -15.69
N THR A 282 19.45 4.77 -15.40
CA THR A 282 18.84 3.73 -16.24
C THR A 282 17.33 3.73 -16.00
N ARG A 283 16.53 3.99 -17.03
CA ARG A 283 15.06 3.91 -16.91
C ARG A 283 14.61 2.48 -17.10
N PHE A 284 13.89 1.95 -16.12
CA PHE A 284 13.16 0.70 -16.19
C PHE A 284 11.71 1.01 -16.54
N LYS A 285 11.26 0.52 -17.70
CA LYS A 285 9.89 0.77 -18.21
C LYS A 285 9.17 -0.52 -18.52
N ILE A 286 7.87 -0.53 -18.27
CA ILE A 286 6.99 -1.63 -18.69
C ILE A 286 5.75 -1.07 -19.39
N ARG A 287 5.42 -1.68 -20.54
CA ARG A 287 4.21 -1.41 -21.32
C ARG A 287 3.36 -2.67 -21.38
N TRP A 288 2.06 -2.51 -21.19
CA TRP A 288 1.08 -3.59 -21.20
C TRP A 288 0.30 -3.61 -22.51
N ASP A 289 -0.06 -4.80 -23.00
CA ASP A 289 -1.06 -5.06 -24.04
C ASP A 289 -0.93 -4.16 -25.29
N LYS A 290 0.30 -4.07 -25.82
CA LYS A 290 0.65 -3.29 -27.03
C LYS A 290 0.39 -1.77 -26.90
N SER A 291 0.05 -1.29 -25.70
CA SER A 291 -0.07 0.13 -25.41
C SER A 291 1.28 0.83 -25.55
N ARG A 292 1.25 2.10 -25.92
CA ARG A 292 2.45 2.97 -25.92
C ARG A 292 2.76 3.56 -24.54
N ALA A 293 1.78 3.54 -23.63
CA ALA A 293 1.93 4.09 -22.29
C ALA A 293 2.91 3.24 -21.47
N ASN A 294 3.86 3.88 -20.80
CA ASN A 294 4.77 3.26 -19.85
C ASN A 294 4.10 3.24 -18.48
N SER A 295 3.39 2.16 -18.18
CA SER A 295 2.71 1.98 -16.88
C SER A 295 3.68 1.76 -15.73
N VAL A 296 4.90 1.33 -16.02
CA VAL A 296 6.06 1.52 -15.15
C VAL A 296 7.03 2.42 -15.88
N ASP A 297 7.52 3.47 -15.22
CA ASP A 297 8.64 4.28 -15.71
C ASP A 297 9.38 4.91 -14.52
N VAL A 298 10.43 4.23 -14.07
CA VAL A 298 11.15 4.52 -12.83
C VAL A 298 12.65 4.35 -13.09
N PRO A 299 13.56 5.16 -12.51
CA PRO A 299 14.97 4.82 -12.53
C PRO A 299 15.22 3.49 -11.82
N LEU A 300 16.05 2.63 -12.40
CA LEU A 300 16.23 1.25 -11.97
C LEU A 300 16.52 1.16 -10.46
N GLY A 301 17.44 1.97 -9.96
CA GLY A 301 17.79 1.99 -8.54
C GLY A 301 16.63 2.38 -7.62
N TYR A 302 15.81 3.36 -8.01
CA TYR A 302 14.69 3.80 -7.19
C TYR A 302 13.49 2.85 -7.24
N PHE A 303 13.39 1.98 -8.24
CA PHE A 303 12.37 0.91 -8.25
C PHE A 303 12.65 -0.14 -7.17
N PHE A 304 13.93 -0.43 -6.87
CA PHE A 304 14.34 -1.43 -5.89
C PHE A 304 14.87 -0.83 -4.58
N GLY A 305 14.95 0.51 -4.49
CA GLY A 305 15.39 1.24 -3.29
C GLY A 305 16.90 1.24 -3.06
N ASN A 306 17.72 0.97 -4.09
CA ASN A 306 19.18 0.85 -4.02
C ASN A 306 19.94 1.88 -4.86
N ALA A 307 19.31 3.01 -5.19
CA ALA A 307 19.90 3.99 -6.11
C ALA A 307 21.22 4.61 -5.64
N ASP A 308 21.40 4.76 -4.32
CA ASP A 308 22.48 5.58 -3.74
C ASP A 308 23.59 4.76 -3.09
N TYR A 309 23.46 3.44 -3.06
CA TYR A 309 24.46 2.55 -2.49
C TYR A 309 24.59 1.30 -3.36
N GLN A 310 25.83 0.85 -3.54
CA GLN A 310 26.15 -0.38 -4.25
C GLN A 310 25.53 -1.58 -3.48
N ASN A 311 25.66 -2.82 -4.00
CA ASN A 311 25.15 -4.06 -3.37
C ASN A 311 25.66 -4.36 -1.93
N GLU A 312 26.25 -3.39 -1.22
CA GLU A 312 26.72 -3.53 0.15
C GLU A 312 25.60 -3.80 1.17
N LYS A 313 24.33 -3.56 0.81
CA LYS A 313 23.19 -3.79 1.69
C LYS A 313 22.24 -4.83 1.09
N GLN A 314 22.26 -6.02 1.66
CA GLN A 314 21.26 -7.04 1.40
C GLN A 314 19.94 -6.67 2.09
N PHE A 315 18.85 -6.92 1.37
CA PHE A 315 17.50 -6.61 1.77
C PHE A 315 16.58 -7.72 1.27
N SER A 316 15.66 -8.17 2.11
CA SER A 316 14.64 -9.13 1.70
C SER A 316 13.30 -8.72 2.30
N SER A 317 12.24 -8.88 1.51
CA SER A 317 10.85 -8.70 1.91
C SER A 317 9.96 -9.61 1.06
N LEU A 318 8.65 -9.60 1.28
CA LEU A 318 7.73 -10.41 0.47
C LEU A 318 7.71 -10.01 -1.01
N LEU A 319 7.89 -8.73 -1.32
CA LEU A 319 7.65 -8.18 -2.67
C LEU A 319 8.90 -7.67 -3.37
N LEU A 320 9.86 -7.10 -2.65
CA LEU A 320 11.13 -6.61 -3.21
C LEU A 320 12.32 -7.10 -2.40
N GLY A 321 13.49 -7.21 -3.03
CA GLY A 321 14.73 -7.41 -2.30
C GLY A 321 15.99 -7.21 -3.13
N ILE A 322 17.10 -7.14 -2.42
CA ILE A 322 18.46 -6.94 -2.93
C ILE A 322 19.33 -8.05 -2.37
N THR A 323 19.92 -8.84 -3.26
CA THR A 323 20.89 -9.88 -2.93
C THR A 323 22.31 -9.39 -3.22
N ASP A 324 23.31 -10.25 -3.02
CA ASP A 324 24.68 -9.98 -3.45
C ASP A 324 24.82 -9.86 -4.98
N LYS A 325 23.93 -10.49 -5.74
CA LYS A 325 24.03 -10.64 -7.20
C LYS A 325 23.03 -9.80 -7.99
N GLU A 326 21.81 -9.71 -7.48
CA GLU A 326 20.66 -9.20 -8.22
C GLU A 326 19.63 -8.55 -7.31
N VAL A 327 18.72 -7.81 -7.90
CA VAL A 327 17.49 -7.32 -7.26
C VAL A 327 16.30 -8.13 -7.76
N TYR A 328 15.29 -8.33 -6.91
CA TYR A 328 14.08 -9.05 -7.27
C TYR A 328 12.81 -8.25 -6.96
N ALA A 329 11.78 -8.44 -7.78
CA ALA A 329 10.43 -7.93 -7.58
C ALA A 329 9.39 -9.02 -7.84
N ARG A 330 8.40 -9.15 -6.96
CA ARG A 330 7.39 -10.21 -6.96
C ARG A 330 5.95 -9.71 -7.00
N PHE A 331 5.74 -8.43 -7.29
CA PHE A 331 4.40 -7.93 -7.60
C PHE A 331 3.81 -8.75 -8.76
N PRO A 332 2.63 -9.38 -8.62
CA PRO A 332 2.01 -10.04 -9.75
C PRO A 332 1.56 -9.02 -10.78
N MET A 333 1.99 -9.13 -12.03
CA MET A 333 1.67 -8.16 -13.08
C MET A 333 0.86 -8.83 -14.18
N PRO A 334 -0.48 -8.71 -14.18
CA PRO A 334 -1.32 -9.32 -15.21
C PRO A 334 -1.20 -8.60 -16.56
N PHE A 335 -1.29 -9.37 -17.64
CA PHE A 335 -1.32 -8.88 -19.01
C PHE A 335 -2.23 -9.76 -19.89
N LYS A 336 -2.93 -9.16 -20.86
CA LYS A 336 -3.95 -9.83 -21.69
C LYS A 336 -3.44 -10.16 -23.09
N GLU A 337 -2.59 -9.32 -23.66
CA GLU A 337 -2.06 -9.48 -25.02
C GLU A 337 -0.54 -9.54 -25.06
N GLY A 338 0.13 -9.07 -24.02
CA GLY A 338 1.58 -9.18 -23.88
C GLY A 338 2.16 -8.05 -23.04
N PHE A 339 3.48 -8.02 -22.96
CA PHE A 339 4.19 -6.92 -22.34
C PHE A 339 5.48 -6.59 -23.09
N THR A 340 5.96 -5.37 -22.90
CA THR A 340 7.29 -4.94 -23.33
C THR A 340 8.01 -4.32 -22.15
N ILE A 341 9.18 -4.86 -21.81
CA ILE A 341 10.11 -4.27 -20.84
C ILE A 341 11.20 -3.54 -21.60
N VAL A 342 11.46 -2.28 -21.23
CA VAL A 342 12.49 -1.43 -21.84
C VAL A 342 13.47 -0.97 -20.77
N PHE A 343 14.76 -1.11 -21.07
CA PHE A 343 15.85 -0.47 -20.33
C PHE A 343 16.46 0.62 -21.20
N GLU A 344 16.41 1.86 -20.73
CA GLU A 344 17.02 3.01 -21.41
C GLU A 344 18.17 3.55 -20.56
N ASN A 345 19.40 3.43 -21.05
CA ASN A 345 20.57 3.91 -20.34
C ASN A 345 20.74 5.42 -20.56
N LYS A 346 20.29 6.24 -19.62
CA LYS A 346 20.54 7.70 -19.63
C LYS A 346 21.80 8.11 -18.85
N SER A 347 22.53 7.16 -18.29
CA SER A 347 23.79 7.44 -17.62
C SER A 347 24.88 7.82 -18.63
N GLN A 348 26.01 8.32 -18.12
CA GLN A 348 27.20 8.56 -18.95
C GLN A 348 28.09 7.33 -19.05
N GLU A 349 27.75 6.24 -18.35
CA GLU A 349 28.49 4.98 -18.32
C GLU A 349 27.85 3.96 -19.28
N GLU A 350 28.65 3.09 -19.87
CA GLU A 350 28.12 1.94 -20.60
C GLU A 350 27.72 0.84 -19.62
N ILE A 351 26.53 0.27 -19.82
CA ILE A 351 26.10 -0.92 -19.10
C ILE A 351 26.64 -2.12 -19.87
N THR A 352 27.71 -2.73 -19.36
CA THR A 352 28.36 -3.87 -20.00
C THR A 352 27.51 -5.14 -19.87
N THR A 353 26.79 -5.29 -18.75
CA THR A 353 25.88 -6.42 -18.51
C THR A 353 24.61 -5.93 -17.82
N LEU A 354 23.46 -6.14 -18.44
CA LEU A 354 22.15 -6.11 -17.79
C LEU A 354 21.50 -7.47 -18.01
N HIS A 355 21.44 -8.27 -16.95
CA HIS A 355 20.74 -9.55 -16.96
C HIS A 355 19.31 -9.36 -16.46
N LEU A 356 18.35 -9.91 -17.20
CA LEU A 356 16.91 -9.88 -16.92
C LEU A 356 16.40 -11.32 -16.91
N ALA A 357 15.86 -11.73 -15.78
CA ALA A 357 15.13 -12.99 -15.64
C ALA A 357 13.67 -12.71 -15.23
N ILE A 358 12.72 -13.36 -15.91
CA ILE A 358 11.28 -13.18 -15.65
C ILE A 358 10.61 -14.55 -15.51
N SER A 359 9.86 -14.72 -14.43
CA SER A 359 8.92 -15.81 -14.24
C SER A 359 7.52 -15.29 -14.56
N ALA A 360 6.88 -15.85 -15.58
CA ALA A 360 5.50 -15.53 -15.93
C ALA A 360 4.68 -16.80 -16.14
N GLU A 361 3.49 -16.83 -15.54
CA GLU A 361 2.51 -17.88 -15.76
C GLU A 361 1.63 -17.49 -16.95
N LYS A 362 1.57 -18.34 -18.00
CA LYS A 362 0.59 -18.17 -19.08
C LYS A 362 -0.81 -18.52 -18.59
N LYS A 363 -1.78 -17.68 -18.92
CA LYS A 363 -3.21 -17.90 -18.63
C LYS A 363 -4.00 -17.83 -19.94
N ASN A 364 -5.10 -18.57 -20.01
CA ASN A 364 -6.03 -18.45 -21.14
C ASN A 364 -6.78 -17.11 -21.11
N SER A 365 -7.01 -16.58 -19.90
CA SER A 365 -7.65 -15.29 -19.68
C SER A 365 -7.26 -14.74 -18.31
N ILE A 366 -7.21 -13.41 -18.19
CA ILE A 366 -7.07 -12.71 -16.91
C ILE A 366 -8.47 -12.39 -16.35
N PRO A 367 -8.69 -12.56 -15.03
CA PRO A 367 -9.94 -12.13 -14.40
C PRO A 367 -10.28 -10.66 -14.71
N ALA A 368 -11.56 -10.36 -14.91
CA ALA A 368 -12.01 -9.04 -15.33
C ALA A 368 -11.79 -7.94 -14.29
N ASP A 369 -11.69 -8.33 -13.02
CA ASP A 369 -11.44 -7.48 -11.86
C ASP A 369 -9.95 -7.32 -11.53
N TYR A 370 -9.04 -7.85 -12.34
CA TYR A 370 -7.60 -7.64 -12.14
C TYR A 370 -7.14 -6.34 -12.80
N GLY A 371 -6.44 -5.51 -12.04
CA GLY A 371 -5.79 -4.30 -12.52
C GLY A 371 -4.41 -4.55 -13.15
N TYR A 372 -3.97 -3.63 -14.00
CA TYR A 372 -2.61 -3.56 -14.50
C TYR A 372 -1.69 -2.96 -13.44
N PHE A 373 -0.47 -3.47 -13.34
CA PHE A 373 0.52 -2.93 -12.41
C PHE A 373 1.12 -1.62 -12.92
N HIS A 374 1.33 -0.68 -12.00
CA HIS A 374 1.98 0.58 -12.28
C HIS A 374 2.97 0.96 -11.20
N ALA A 375 4.01 1.70 -11.60
CA ALA A 375 4.95 2.30 -10.68
C ALA A 375 5.50 3.62 -11.22
N ARG A 376 5.62 4.61 -10.33
CA ARG A 376 6.12 5.96 -10.64
C ARG A 376 7.06 6.41 -9.54
N TRP A 377 8.17 7.04 -9.94
CA TRP A 377 9.01 7.84 -9.04
C TRP A 377 8.62 9.31 -9.06
N THR A 378 8.56 9.92 -7.87
CA THR A 378 8.41 11.37 -7.69
C THR A 378 9.50 11.86 -6.76
N GLU A 379 10.10 13.01 -7.06
CA GLU A 379 11.14 13.64 -6.22
C GLU A 379 10.88 15.13 -6.09
N ILE A 380 11.08 15.66 -4.88
CA ILE A 380 11.25 17.09 -4.60
C ILE A 380 12.66 17.33 -4.06
N GLN A 381 13.22 18.48 -4.43
CA GLN A 381 14.46 18.97 -3.84
C GLN A 381 14.16 20.25 -3.07
N LEU A 382 14.02 20.14 -1.75
CA LEU A 382 13.75 21.29 -0.92
C LEU A 382 14.92 22.28 -0.94
N ASP A 383 14.57 23.55 -1.07
CA ASP A 383 15.42 24.69 -0.81
C ASP A 383 14.58 25.83 -0.20
N SER A 384 15.24 26.77 0.47
CA SER A 384 14.55 27.89 1.12
C SER A 384 14.00 28.93 0.14
N ALA A 385 14.46 28.94 -1.12
CA ALA A 385 14.08 29.93 -2.12
C ALA A 385 12.69 29.63 -2.71
N HIS A 386 12.33 28.35 -2.83
CA HIS A 386 11.08 27.88 -3.42
C HIS A 386 10.12 27.29 -2.37
N TYR A 387 10.35 27.57 -1.08
CA TYR A 387 9.59 26.95 0.02
C TYR A 387 8.07 27.10 -0.09
N ASP A 388 7.60 28.23 -0.60
CA ASP A 388 6.17 28.53 -0.75
C ASP A 388 5.54 27.97 -2.03
N GLU A 389 6.33 27.36 -2.91
CA GLU A 389 5.85 26.75 -4.15
C GLU A 389 5.44 25.29 -3.98
N TYR A 390 5.85 24.64 -2.88
CA TYR A 390 5.50 23.25 -2.61
C TYR A 390 4.03 23.07 -2.23
N PRO A 391 3.42 21.92 -2.57
CA PRO A 391 2.05 21.61 -2.17
C PRO A 391 1.86 21.71 -0.65
N ARG A 392 0.70 22.23 -0.23
CA ARG A 392 0.27 22.29 1.17
C ARG A 392 -1.17 21.80 1.28
N PHE A 393 -1.49 21.09 2.35
CA PHE A 393 -2.84 20.60 2.62
C PHE A 393 -3.32 21.02 4.01
N GLY A 394 -4.62 21.32 4.10
CA GLY A 394 -5.24 21.72 5.37
C GLY A 394 -4.64 23.01 5.95
N LYS A 395 -4.38 23.00 7.26
CA LYS A 395 -3.78 24.12 7.99
C LYS A 395 -2.26 24.02 8.11
N SER A 396 -1.67 22.95 7.57
CA SER A 396 -0.25 22.69 7.71
C SER A 396 0.57 23.75 6.95
N PRO A 397 1.50 24.44 7.63
CA PRO A 397 2.43 25.36 6.98
C PRO A 397 3.65 24.61 6.41
N LYS A 398 3.65 23.27 6.40
CA LYS A 398 4.75 22.40 5.96
C LYS A 398 4.59 22.06 4.46
N PRO A 399 5.68 21.80 3.74
CA PRO A 399 5.63 21.33 2.36
C PRO A 399 5.27 19.85 2.31
N PHE A 400 4.73 19.39 1.18
CA PHE A 400 4.40 17.98 0.95
C PHE A 400 5.11 17.44 -0.30
N LEU A 401 5.54 16.18 -0.22
CA LEU A 401 5.80 15.37 -1.41
C LEU A 401 4.48 14.71 -1.83
N VAL A 402 4.06 14.86 -3.09
CA VAL A 402 2.88 14.18 -3.65
C VAL A 402 3.33 12.97 -4.47
N LEU A 403 3.28 11.80 -3.87
CA LEU A 403 3.81 10.56 -4.44
C LEU A 403 2.93 10.06 -5.60
N ALA A 404 1.60 10.12 -5.40
CA ALA A 404 0.60 9.69 -6.37
C ALA A 404 -0.58 10.67 -6.42
N ASP A 405 -1.00 11.01 -7.63
CA ASP A 405 -2.25 11.73 -7.91
C ASP A 405 -2.84 11.10 -9.18
N ILE A 406 -3.72 10.13 -8.98
CA ILE A 406 -4.30 9.25 -9.99
C ILE A 406 -5.77 9.60 -10.13
N ASN A 407 -6.25 9.78 -11.34
CA ASN A 407 -7.61 10.26 -11.59
C ASN A 407 -8.29 9.50 -12.72
N ASN A 408 -9.62 9.41 -12.65
CA ASN A 408 -10.49 8.84 -13.68
C ASN A 408 -10.28 7.33 -13.96
N CYS A 409 -9.84 6.56 -12.97
CA CYS A 409 -9.74 5.10 -13.05
C CYS A 409 -10.08 4.44 -11.71
N LYS A 410 -10.46 3.16 -11.76
CA LYS A 410 -10.57 2.32 -10.57
C LYS A 410 -9.21 1.70 -10.30
N GLY A 411 -8.81 1.61 -9.04
CA GLY A 411 -7.51 1.02 -8.72
C GLY A 411 -7.30 0.76 -7.25
N LYS A 412 -6.07 0.34 -6.95
CA LYS A 412 -5.61 -0.02 -5.63
C LYS A 412 -4.16 0.40 -5.44
N TYR A 413 -3.89 1.25 -4.46
CA TYR A 413 -2.53 1.57 -4.04
C TYR A 413 -2.01 0.52 -3.05
N VAL A 414 -0.82 -0.03 -3.35
CA VAL A 414 -0.26 -1.21 -2.66
C VAL A 414 1.08 -0.92 -1.98
N GLY A 415 1.51 0.35 -1.93
CA GLY A 415 2.65 0.75 -1.12
C GLY A 415 3.65 1.63 -1.86
N ASN A 416 4.77 1.87 -1.20
CA ASN A 416 5.86 2.67 -1.75
C ASN A 416 7.22 2.34 -1.16
N LEU A 417 8.24 2.91 -1.80
CA LEU A 417 9.57 3.17 -1.26
C LEU A 417 9.70 4.66 -1.04
N LEU A 418 10.20 5.11 0.11
CA LEU A 418 10.58 6.51 0.34
C LEU A 418 12.10 6.59 0.51
N HIS A 419 12.69 7.51 -0.23
CA HIS A 419 14.08 7.86 -0.22
C HIS A 419 14.24 9.29 0.28
N VAL A 420 15.16 9.48 1.22
CA VAL A 420 15.43 10.77 1.83
C VAL A 420 16.93 11.00 1.90
N ALA A 421 17.41 11.97 1.12
CA ALA A 421 18.77 12.50 1.24
C ALA A 421 18.76 13.68 2.21
N TRP A 422 19.27 13.46 3.41
CA TRP A 422 19.14 14.36 4.56
C TRP A 422 20.50 14.74 5.14
N PRO A 423 21.10 15.87 4.74
CA PRO A 423 22.47 16.22 5.11
C PRO A 423 22.64 16.68 6.57
N TYR A 424 21.61 16.57 7.39
CA TYR A 424 21.57 17.14 8.74
C TYR A 424 21.49 16.05 9.82
N PRO A 425 22.04 16.31 11.02
CA PRO A 425 22.04 15.35 12.12
C PRO A 425 20.69 15.21 12.84
N ASP A 426 19.68 16.00 12.50
CA ASP A 426 18.36 15.96 13.15
C ASP A 426 17.38 15.02 12.44
N TRP A 427 16.28 14.67 13.11
CA TRP A 427 15.26 13.78 12.57
C TRP A 427 14.45 14.45 11.47
N TRP A 428 14.21 13.72 10.38
CA TRP A 428 13.57 14.18 9.14
C TRP A 428 12.15 13.64 8.95
N GLY A 429 11.70 12.73 9.81
CA GLY A 429 10.53 11.88 9.59
C GLY A 429 9.32 12.27 10.44
N GLU A 430 9.21 13.50 10.93
CA GLU A 430 8.02 13.91 11.71
C GLU A 430 6.76 14.12 10.85
N GLY A 431 6.86 13.96 9.53
CA GLY A 431 5.80 14.33 8.61
C GLY A 431 4.62 13.35 8.54
N ASP A 432 3.40 13.87 8.58
CA ASP A 432 2.17 13.08 8.45
C ASP A 432 1.89 12.57 7.04
N TRP A 433 1.43 11.31 6.97
CA TRP A 433 0.92 10.68 5.75
C TRP A 433 -0.56 10.99 5.53
N LEU A 434 -0.88 11.47 4.33
CA LEU A 434 -2.22 11.81 3.90
C LEU A 434 -2.62 10.98 2.67
N ILE A 435 -3.72 10.22 2.78
CA ILE A 435 -4.24 9.41 1.67
C ILE A 435 -5.73 9.68 1.46
N TRP A 436 -6.07 10.13 0.26
CA TRP A 436 -7.44 10.29 -0.23
C TRP A 436 -7.73 9.18 -1.22
N THR A 437 -8.84 8.47 -1.02
CA THR A 437 -9.44 7.50 -1.92
C THR A 437 -10.85 7.97 -2.25
N ASP A 438 -10.99 8.64 -3.39
CA ASP A 438 -12.20 9.29 -3.91
C ASP A 438 -12.68 10.55 -3.16
N GLU A 439 -12.16 10.86 -1.98
CA GLU A 439 -12.48 12.13 -1.32
C GLU A 439 -11.71 13.31 -1.91
N SER A 440 -12.27 14.50 -1.74
CA SER A 440 -11.62 15.78 -2.10
C SER A 440 -11.47 16.72 -0.92
N ALA A 441 -12.13 16.43 0.21
CA ALA A 441 -12.11 17.28 1.39
C ALA A 441 -10.90 16.99 2.28
N PHE A 442 -10.45 18.02 3.00
CA PHE A 442 -9.53 17.88 4.12
C PHE A 442 -10.33 17.81 5.45
N PRO A 443 -9.89 17.01 6.43
CA PRO A 443 -8.80 16.02 6.35
C PRO A 443 -9.21 14.78 5.55
N PRO A 444 -8.26 14.05 4.94
CA PRO A 444 -8.52 12.71 4.42
C PRO A 444 -8.93 11.75 5.53
N ARG A 445 -9.53 10.62 5.15
CA ARG A 445 -9.85 9.55 6.11
C ARG A 445 -8.63 8.76 6.58
N TYR A 446 -7.51 8.83 5.86
CA TYR A 446 -6.21 8.38 6.36
C TYR A 446 -5.32 9.59 6.62
N HIS A 447 -5.11 9.91 7.90
CA HIS A 447 -4.23 10.98 8.36
C HIS A 447 -3.30 10.44 9.45
N GLY A 448 -2.02 10.26 9.11
CA GLY A 448 -0.97 9.75 10.00
C GLY A 448 -0.62 10.69 11.16
N THR A 449 0.45 10.34 11.87
CA THR A 449 0.99 11.07 13.04
C THR A 449 2.52 11.22 12.98
N GLY A 450 3.11 10.97 11.82
CA GLY A 450 4.55 10.83 11.62
C GLY A 450 4.89 9.87 10.48
N THR A 451 6.13 9.98 9.98
CA THR A 451 6.57 9.23 8.79
C THR A 451 6.95 7.82 9.17
N GLU A 452 7.66 7.62 10.28
CA GLU A 452 8.11 6.31 10.74
C GLU A 452 6.95 5.37 11.08
N GLU A 453 5.85 5.89 11.60
CA GLU A 453 4.69 5.08 11.96
C GLU A 453 4.03 4.46 10.74
N TYR A 454 4.01 5.15 9.59
CA TYR A 454 3.54 4.58 8.32
C TYR A 454 4.36 3.35 7.89
N TYR A 455 5.63 3.29 8.30
CA TYR A 455 6.54 2.17 8.09
C TYR A 455 6.52 1.14 9.23
N ASN A 456 5.48 1.17 10.07
CA ASN A 456 5.33 0.33 11.26
C ASN A 456 6.49 0.50 12.25
N SER A 457 7.08 1.68 12.31
CA SER A 457 8.24 1.99 13.14
C SER A 457 7.95 3.19 14.06
N GLY A 458 8.94 3.66 14.83
CA GLY A 458 8.70 4.68 15.85
C GLY A 458 9.98 5.17 16.53
N TRP A 459 9.91 6.31 17.21
CA TRP A 459 11.04 6.91 17.94
C TRP A 459 12.27 7.15 17.07
N CYS A 460 12.09 7.63 15.84
CA CYS A 460 13.17 7.90 14.89
C CYS A 460 14.00 6.66 14.49
N VAL A 461 13.53 5.45 14.78
CA VAL A 461 14.22 4.20 14.46
C VAL A 461 13.36 3.35 13.55
N PHE A 462 13.97 2.79 12.50
CA PHE A 462 13.34 1.82 11.62
C PHE A 462 13.85 0.42 11.88
N ASP A 463 12.98 -0.58 11.75
CA ASP A 463 13.34 -1.98 11.83
C ASP A 463 12.82 -2.77 10.60
N LYS A 464 13.50 -3.86 10.25
CA LYS A 464 13.14 -4.69 9.10
C LYS A 464 11.96 -5.61 9.47
N LYS A 465 10.94 -5.65 8.61
CA LYS A 465 9.77 -6.55 8.71
C LYS A 465 9.46 -7.18 7.34
N ALA A 466 8.51 -8.09 7.26
CA ALA A 466 8.18 -8.76 5.99
C ALA A 466 7.59 -7.84 4.91
N VAL A 467 6.88 -6.78 5.31
CA VAL A 467 6.13 -5.88 4.42
C VAL A 467 6.45 -4.40 4.63
N SER A 468 7.23 -4.04 5.65
CA SER A 468 7.66 -2.66 5.85
C SER A 468 9.00 -2.58 6.59
N GLY A 469 9.64 -1.42 6.55
CA GLY A 469 10.86 -1.15 7.31
C GLY A 469 11.87 -0.34 6.52
N PHE A 470 13.15 -0.52 6.82
CA PHE A 470 14.25 0.11 6.08
C PHE A 470 14.99 -0.87 5.17
N ILE A 471 15.45 -0.36 4.04
CA ILE A 471 16.40 -1.01 3.15
C ILE A 471 17.81 -0.59 3.54
N ALA A 472 18.01 0.72 3.68
CA ALA A 472 19.24 1.33 4.15
C ALA A 472 18.93 2.59 4.98
N ALA A 473 19.60 2.76 6.12
CA ALA A 473 19.58 3.97 6.94
C ALA A 473 21.01 4.49 7.08
N LEU A 474 21.60 4.92 5.96
CA LEU A 474 22.95 5.45 5.94
C LEU A 474 22.95 6.90 6.44
N PRO A 475 24.09 7.39 6.98
CA PRO A 475 24.29 8.81 7.18
C PRO A 475 23.85 9.61 5.96
N ALA A 476 22.91 10.51 6.16
CA ALA A 476 22.32 11.35 5.14
C ALA A 476 21.58 10.68 3.97
N ASN A 477 21.39 9.37 3.95
CA ASN A 477 20.59 8.69 2.92
C ASN A 477 19.76 7.57 3.55
N VAL A 478 18.45 7.75 3.58
CA VAL A 478 17.51 6.77 4.14
C VAL A 478 16.59 6.25 3.05
N ASN A 479 16.44 4.93 2.99
CA ASN A 479 15.53 4.22 2.10
C ASN A 479 14.65 3.32 2.95
N VAL A 480 13.34 3.58 2.95
CA VAL A 480 12.32 2.84 3.69
C VAL A 480 11.23 2.37 2.74
N TYR A 481 10.49 1.34 3.13
CA TYR A 481 9.47 0.73 2.29
C TYR A 481 8.27 0.29 3.13
N SER A 482 7.08 0.36 2.53
CA SER A 482 5.85 -0.19 3.09
C SER A 482 5.02 -0.76 1.94
N PHE A 483 4.58 -2.00 2.09
CA PHE A 483 3.71 -2.69 1.15
C PHE A 483 2.41 -3.08 1.83
N HIS A 484 1.30 -2.75 1.20
CA HIS A 484 -0.02 -3.07 1.70
C HIS A 484 -0.54 -4.34 1.03
N LEU A 485 -0.77 -5.37 1.85
CA LEU A 485 -1.36 -6.63 1.39
C LEU A 485 -2.88 -6.56 1.54
N ASN A 486 -3.39 -6.66 2.75
CA ASN A 486 -4.82 -6.55 3.06
C ASN A 486 -5.27 -5.11 3.33
N ASP A 487 -4.36 -4.29 3.84
CA ASP A 487 -4.57 -2.91 4.27
C ASP A 487 -4.37 -1.90 3.13
N HIS A 488 -4.53 -2.36 1.89
CA HIS A 488 -4.36 -1.56 0.68
C HIS A 488 -5.44 -0.48 0.54
N PHE A 489 -5.17 0.53 -0.29
CA PHE A 489 -6.08 1.66 -0.51
C PHE A 489 -6.78 1.53 -1.87
N GLN A 490 -7.99 0.96 -1.87
CA GLN A 490 -8.84 0.89 -3.05
C GLN A 490 -9.47 2.25 -3.34
N PHE A 491 -9.65 2.58 -4.61
CA PHE A 491 -10.33 3.78 -5.08
C PHE A 491 -11.12 3.48 -6.36
N GLN A 492 -12.26 4.13 -6.53
CA GLN A 492 -13.16 3.93 -7.67
C GLN A 492 -12.90 4.93 -8.80
N LYS A 493 -12.35 6.09 -8.47
CA LYS A 493 -12.15 7.19 -9.42
C LYS A 493 -10.81 7.88 -9.22
N ASN A 494 -10.47 8.27 -7.99
CA ASN A 494 -9.32 9.12 -7.71
C ASN A 494 -8.55 8.64 -6.48
N LEU A 495 -7.22 8.73 -6.55
CA LEU A 495 -6.31 8.53 -5.42
C LEU A 495 -5.37 9.72 -5.32
N ARG A 496 -5.17 10.23 -4.12
CA ARG A 496 -4.01 11.08 -3.80
C ARG A 496 -3.27 10.54 -2.60
N VAL A 497 -1.95 10.44 -2.72
CA VAL A 497 -1.03 10.05 -1.64
C VAL A 497 0.01 11.14 -1.49
N ALA A 498 0.10 11.71 -0.29
CA ALA A 498 1.09 12.72 0.04
C ALA A 498 1.68 12.47 1.43
N VAL A 499 2.90 12.95 1.65
CA VAL A 499 3.55 12.95 2.95
C VAL A 499 4.08 14.35 3.24
N GLU A 500 3.85 14.85 4.45
CA GLU A 500 4.51 16.06 4.91
C GLU A 500 6.02 15.86 4.91
N VAL A 501 6.76 16.89 4.54
CA VAL A 501 8.21 16.90 4.74
C VAL A 501 8.52 17.81 5.91
N TRP A 502 8.91 17.19 7.02
CA TRP A 502 9.03 17.90 8.30
C TRP A 502 10.13 17.35 9.19
N TRP A 503 10.78 18.24 9.94
CA TRP A 503 11.94 17.94 10.77
C TRP A 503 11.90 18.78 12.06
N LEU A 504 12.69 18.37 13.06
CA LEU A 504 12.62 18.96 14.41
C LEU A 504 13.22 20.37 14.51
N THR A 505 14.30 20.67 13.78
CA THR A 505 15.08 21.91 13.95
C THR A 505 14.89 22.90 12.80
N PRO A 506 14.40 24.13 13.04
CA PRO A 506 14.26 25.15 12.00
C PRO A 506 15.56 25.42 11.22
N GLY A 507 15.45 25.73 9.93
CA GLY A 507 16.60 26.13 9.10
C GLY A 507 17.20 25.04 8.20
N MET A 508 16.71 23.80 8.29
CA MET A 508 17.20 22.65 7.52
C MET A 508 16.52 22.50 6.16
N TRP A 509 16.71 23.51 5.31
CA TRP A 509 15.96 23.63 4.06
C TRP A 509 16.54 22.89 2.85
N ARG A 510 17.69 22.20 2.96
CA ARG A 510 18.34 21.51 1.83
C ARG A 510 18.25 19.99 1.99
N SER A 511 17.27 19.38 1.34
CA SER A 511 17.10 17.92 1.34
C SER A 511 16.47 17.44 0.04
N ILE A 512 16.59 16.15 -0.25
CA ILE A 512 15.88 15.50 -1.35
C ILE A 512 14.94 14.47 -0.76
N HIS A 513 13.67 14.55 -1.13
CA HIS A 513 12.65 13.57 -0.74
C HIS A 513 12.06 13.00 -2.02
N GLY A 514 12.17 11.70 -2.20
CA GLY A 514 11.60 11.03 -3.35
C GLY A 514 10.97 9.71 -2.98
N SER A 515 10.04 9.25 -3.81
CA SER A 515 9.35 8.00 -3.57
C SER A 515 8.94 7.30 -4.84
N THR A 516 9.04 5.96 -4.83
CA THR A 516 8.42 5.11 -5.84
C THR A 516 7.09 4.60 -5.29
N ALA A 517 5.99 5.05 -5.87
CA ALA A 517 4.64 4.59 -5.58
C ALA A 517 4.26 3.37 -6.44
N PHE A 518 3.59 2.38 -5.85
CA PHE A 518 3.11 1.17 -6.52
C PHE A 518 1.59 1.05 -6.43
N TRP A 519 0.92 0.79 -7.56
CA TRP A 519 -0.53 0.60 -7.59
C TRP A 519 -0.97 -0.32 -8.72
N TYR A 520 -2.23 -0.76 -8.65
CA TYR A 520 -2.94 -1.41 -9.75
C TYR A 520 -4.07 -0.51 -10.23
N ALA A 521 -4.35 -0.49 -11.53
CA ALA A 521 -5.51 0.22 -12.08
C ALA A 521 -6.21 -0.59 -13.18
N ASP A 522 -7.53 -0.39 -13.32
CA ASP A 522 -8.35 -1.02 -14.36
C ASP A 522 -7.97 -0.56 -15.78
N LYS A 523 -7.25 0.56 -15.88
CA LYS A 523 -6.79 1.16 -17.13
C LYS A 523 -5.27 1.20 -17.22
N ILE A 524 -4.77 0.92 -18.42
CA ILE A 524 -3.38 1.20 -18.79
C ILE A 524 -3.23 2.72 -18.91
N GLN A 525 -2.24 3.27 -18.22
CA GLN A 525 -1.97 4.71 -18.16
C GLN A 525 -0.46 4.94 -18.01
N ASP A 526 0.01 6.11 -18.44
CA ASP A 526 1.41 6.51 -18.25
C ASP A 526 1.70 6.80 -16.78
N ALA A 527 2.81 6.27 -16.30
CA ALA A 527 3.33 6.44 -14.94
C ALA A 527 4.70 7.12 -14.95
N GLN A 528 4.91 8.04 -15.90
CA GLN A 528 6.19 8.74 -16.06
C GLN A 528 6.66 9.36 -14.74
N SER A 529 7.93 9.14 -14.40
CA SER A 529 8.51 9.79 -13.23
C SER A 529 8.41 11.31 -13.32
N LYS A 530 8.17 11.94 -12.18
CA LYS A 530 8.09 13.40 -12.07
C LYS A 530 9.18 13.91 -11.15
N GLN A 531 9.73 15.06 -11.49
CA GLN A 531 10.56 15.85 -10.59
C GLN A 531 9.83 17.17 -10.40
N GLU A 532 9.40 17.44 -9.18
CA GLU A 532 8.68 18.65 -8.82
C GLU A 532 9.74 19.69 -8.41
N LEU A 533 10.04 20.60 -9.36
CA LEU A 533 11.00 21.72 -9.33
C LEU A 533 12.48 21.37 -9.63
N ILE A 534 13.09 22.21 -10.49
CA ILE A 534 14.43 22.04 -11.05
C ILE A 534 15.42 22.85 -10.21
N SER A 535 16.11 22.18 -9.30
CA SER A 535 17.41 22.63 -8.81
C SER A 535 18.44 21.56 -9.18
N PRO A 536 19.72 21.91 -9.49
CA PRO A 536 20.74 20.91 -9.71
C PRO A 536 20.83 20.00 -8.48
N ARG A 537 20.80 18.68 -8.70
CA ARG A 537 20.99 17.68 -7.64
C ARG A 537 22.19 18.06 -6.79
N LEU A 538 21.99 18.12 -5.47
CA LEU A 538 23.07 18.33 -4.51
C LEU A 538 24.11 17.22 -4.70
N THR A 539 25.31 17.57 -5.18
CA THR A 539 26.44 16.64 -5.21
C THR A 539 26.94 16.43 -3.78
N HIS A 540 26.90 15.17 -3.33
CA HIS A 540 27.24 14.77 -1.97
C HIS A 540 28.70 15.12 -1.60
N GLU A 541 28.90 16.14 -0.76
CA GLU A 541 30.04 16.23 0.14
C GLU A 541 29.50 16.40 1.57
N ILE A 542 29.15 15.29 2.21
CA ILE A 542 28.71 15.28 3.61
C ILE A 542 29.69 14.41 4.38
N SER A 543 30.39 15.00 5.35
CA SER A 543 31.38 14.30 6.16
C SER A 543 30.71 13.24 7.02
N ALA A 544 31.06 11.97 6.82
CA ALA A 544 30.50 10.80 7.49
C ALA A 544 30.75 10.71 9.03
N ASN A 545 31.42 11.69 9.64
CA ASN A 545 32.03 11.52 10.96
C ASN A 545 31.13 11.84 12.17
N LYS A 546 29.81 12.00 12.03
CA LYS A 546 28.93 12.33 13.17
C LYS A 546 27.55 11.67 13.21
N PHE A 547 27.30 10.66 12.39
CA PHE A 547 25.97 10.07 12.29
C PHE A 547 25.90 8.68 12.91
N LYS A 548 25.24 8.59 14.06
CA LYS A 548 24.65 7.36 14.57
C LYS A 548 23.21 7.66 14.97
N TRP A 549 22.28 7.14 14.20
CA TRP A 549 20.92 6.86 14.68
C TRP A 549 21.02 5.46 15.28
N GLU A 550 21.11 5.36 16.62
CA GLU A 550 21.09 4.07 17.33
C GLU A 550 19.65 3.62 17.56
#